data_AF-A0A7S2JY06-F1
#
_entry.id   AF-A0A7S2JY06-F1
#
_cell.length_a   1.000
_cell.length_b   1.000
_cell.length_c   1.000
_cell.angle_alpha   90.00
_cell.angle_beta   90.00
_cell.angle_gamma   90.00
#
_symmetry.space_group_name_H-M   'P 1'
#
loop_
_entity.id
_entity.type
_entity.pdbx_description
1 polymer ?
#
loop_
_entity_poly.entity_id
_entity_poly.type
_entity_poly.pdbx_seq_one_letter_code
_entity_poly.pdbx_strand_id
1 'polypeptide(L)'
;RFVELASQAGADIVFSCMLADSRTKPSQLKDFGLAEGWTQVDGPCVKPYGGGDTTALAFGPGWHVDASGAGCLRHDHDARAFAVALVEPPSPIQDCPKLCVLGVHAPHSQITQGNELVEKVCGAAAKTCSIAMGD
;
A
#
# COMPACT_ATOMS: atom_id res chain seq x y z
N ARG A 1 11.18 -2.53 15.45
CA ARG A 1 11.73 -3.57 14.54
C ARG A 1 11.35 -3.33 13.08
N PHE A 2 10.10 -3.02 12.73
CA PHE A 2 9.73 -2.71 11.34
C PHE A 2 10.66 -1.66 10.68
N VAL A 3 10.78 -0.48 11.28
CA VAL A 3 11.65 0.60 10.78
C VAL A 3 13.13 0.21 10.75
N GLU A 4 13.58 -0.55 11.76
CA GLU A 4 14.96 -1.05 11.82
C GLU A 4 15.26 -2.01 10.66
N LEU A 5 14.34 -2.93 10.34
CA LEU A 5 14.46 -3.84 9.20
C LEU A 5 14.45 -3.09 7.88
N ALA A 6 13.55 -2.11 7.72
CA ALA A 6 13.51 -1.26 6.53
C ALA A 6 14.84 -0.50 6.33
N SER A 7 15.37 0.07 7.40
CA SER A 7 16.64 0.79 7.39
C SER A 7 17.83 -0.12 7.07
N GLN A 8 17.92 -1.28 7.74
CA GLN A 8 19.01 -2.25 7.51
C GLN A 8 18.97 -2.88 6.11
N ALA A 9 17.78 -3.05 5.55
CA ALA A 9 17.60 -3.56 4.19
C ALA A 9 17.90 -2.50 3.12
N GLY A 10 18.02 -1.21 3.49
CA GLY A 10 18.05 -0.11 2.53
C GLY A 10 16.77 -0.06 1.69
N ALA A 11 15.61 -0.33 2.30
CA ALA A 11 14.35 -0.36 1.60
C ALA A 11 13.88 1.06 1.27
N ASP A 12 13.49 1.28 0.01
CA ASP A 12 12.87 2.52 -0.46
C ASP A 12 11.34 2.46 -0.50
N ILE A 13 10.77 1.27 -0.40
CA ILE A 13 9.33 1.04 -0.33
C ILE A 13 9.09 0.07 0.81
N VAL A 14 8.15 0.41 1.68
CA VAL A 14 7.75 -0.44 2.79
C VAL A 14 6.25 -0.59 2.85
N PHE A 15 5.82 -1.72 3.37
CA PHE A 15 4.42 -2.06 3.55
C PHE A 15 4.19 -2.58 4.96
N SER A 16 3.09 -2.15 5.58
CA SER A 16 2.57 -2.76 6.80
C SER A 16 1.11 -3.14 6.62
N CYS A 17 0.75 -4.33 7.10
CA CYS A 17 -0.63 -4.71 7.36
C CYS A 17 -0.86 -4.74 8.87
N MET A 18 -2.08 -4.39 9.29
CA MET A 18 -2.54 -4.46 10.69
C MET A 18 -1.77 -3.60 11.71
N LEU A 19 -0.82 -2.76 11.30
CA LEU A 19 -0.24 -1.74 12.16
C LEU A 19 -1.15 -0.50 12.16
N ALA A 20 -2.00 -0.40 13.18
CA ALA A 20 -3.18 0.46 13.15
C ALA A 20 -3.48 1.15 14.48
N ASP A 21 -3.93 2.41 14.41
CA ASP A 21 -4.44 3.17 15.55
C ASP A 21 -5.88 2.78 15.88
N SER A 22 -6.60 2.27 14.88
CA SER A 22 -7.96 1.76 15.01
C SER A 22 -8.23 0.70 13.95
N ARG A 23 -9.40 0.05 14.01
CA ARG A 23 -9.79 -0.98 13.03
C ARG A 23 -9.86 -0.47 11.59
N THR A 24 -9.87 0.84 11.36
CA THR A 24 -10.00 1.44 10.01
C THR A 24 -9.01 2.59 9.79
N LYS A 25 -8.04 2.78 10.68
CA LYS A 25 -7.04 3.84 10.57
C LYS A 25 -5.64 3.24 10.72
N PRO A 26 -4.87 3.12 9.63
CA PRO A 26 -3.47 2.73 9.71
C PRO A 26 -2.70 3.69 10.63
N SER A 27 -1.73 3.17 11.37
CA SER A 27 -0.84 4.04 12.14
C SER A 27 0.09 4.79 11.21
N GLN A 28 0.51 5.98 11.62
CA GLN A 28 1.46 6.79 10.85
C GLN A 28 2.87 6.24 11.08
N LEU A 29 3.51 5.69 10.04
CA LEU A 29 4.79 4.98 10.16
C LEU A 29 5.94 5.89 10.64
N LYS A 30 5.83 7.20 10.39
CA LYS A 30 6.74 8.21 10.95
C LYS A 30 6.79 8.18 12.49
N ASP A 31 5.67 7.86 13.15
CA ASP A 31 5.59 7.79 14.61
C ASP A 31 6.36 6.57 15.17
N PHE A 32 6.76 5.64 14.30
CA PHE A 32 7.61 4.49 14.62
C PHE A 32 9.07 4.69 14.24
N GLY A 33 9.44 5.91 13.82
CA GLY A 33 10.81 6.28 13.46
C GLY A 33 11.13 6.16 11.98
N LEU A 34 10.14 5.95 11.10
CA LEU A 34 10.37 6.07 9.66
C LEU A 34 10.87 7.49 9.37
N ALA A 35 11.96 7.60 8.62
CA ALA A 35 12.69 8.85 8.46
C ALA A 35 11.83 9.98 7.88
N GLU A 36 12.25 11.23 8.08
CA GLU A 36 11.64 12.38 7.39
C GLU A 36 11.74 12.23 5.86
N GLY A 37 10.75 12.80 5.15
CA GLY A 37 10.69 12.75 3.69
C GLY A 37 10.00 11.51 3.11
N TRP A 38 9.61 10.54 3.94
CA TRP A 38 8.77 9.43 3.50
C TRP A 38 7.32 9.89 3.24
N THR A 39 6.73 9.40 2.16
CA THR A 39 5.31 9.62 1.83
C THR A 39 4.53 8.34 2.10
N GLN A 40 3.51 8.41 2.96
CA GLN A 40 2.64 7.29 3.29
C GLN A 40 1.31 7.39 2.52
N VAL A 41 0.85 6.24 2.01
CA VAL A 41 -0.47 6.00 1.47
C VAL A 41 -1.23 5.09 2.43
N ASP A 42 -2.30 5.63 2.99
CA ASP A 42 -3.17 4.92 3.93
C ASP A 42 -4.16 4.00 3.20
N GLY A 43 -4.25 2.76 3.66
CA GLY A 43 -5.09 1.73 3.11
C GLY A 43 -6.21 1.25 4.03
N PRO A 44 -7.25 2.06 4.30
CA PRO A 44 -8.34 1.62 5.16
C PRO A 44 -9.33 0.71 4.41
N CYS A 45 -9.82 -0.32 5.09
CA CYS A 45 -11.01 -1.08 4.71
C CYS A 45 -12.03 -1.00 5.85
N VAL A 46 -13.22 -0.48 5.56
CA VAL A 46 -14.34 -0.40 6.52
C VAL A 46 -15.31 -1.53 6.24
N LYS A 47 -15.57 -2.39 7.24
CA LYS A 47 -16.54 -3.50 7.09
C LYS A 47 -17.97 -3.02 7.35
N PRO A 48 -18.99 -3.52 6.62
CA PRO A 48 -20.38 -3.09 6.77
C PRO A 48 -20.97 -3.30 8.17
N TYR A 49 -20.51 -4.30 8.92
CA TYR A 49 -21.08 -4.72 10.21
C TYR A 49 -20.21 -4.34 11.42
N GLY A 50 -19.35 -3.34 11.25
CA GLY A 50 -18.40 -2.90 12.27
C GLY A 50 -17.05 -3.61 12.17
N GLY A 51 -16.00 -2.89 12.54
CA GLY A 51 -14.62 -3.30 12.33
C GLY A 51 -14.08 -2.91 10.96
N GLY A 52 -12.94 -3.47 10.62
CA GLY A 52 -12.18 -3.06 9.46
C GLY A 52 -10.85 -3.76 9.41
N ASP A 53 -10.07 -3.32 8.44
CA ASP A 53 -8.71 -3.75 8.27
C ASP A 53 -7.90 -2.58 7.69
N THR A 54 -6.59 -2.65 7.82
CA THR A 54 -5.73 -1.52 7.46
C THR A 54 -4.41 -1.98 6.91
N THR A 55 -3.98 -1.29 5.86
CA THR A 55 -2.63 -1.35 5.33
C THR A 55 -2.02 0.05 5.27
N ALA A 56 -0.70 0.14 5.26
CA ALA A 56 0.01 1.35 4.88
C ALA A 56 1.12 1.00 3.89
N LEU A 57 1.18 1.74 2.79
CA LEU A 57 2.35 1.78 1.91
C LEU A 57 3.13 3.04 2.23
N ALA A 58 4.45 2.98 2.30
CA ALA A 58 5.26 4.18 2.38
C ALA A 58 6.44 4.12 1.41
N PHE A 59 6.76 5.29 0.88
CA PHE A 59 7.77 5.49 -0.15
C PHE A 59 8.84 6.43 0.38
N GLY A 60 10.10 6.06 0.19
CA GLY A 60 11.27 6.78 0.67
C GLY A 60 11.48 8.12 -0.03
N PRO A 61 12.43 8.93 0.46
CA PRO A 61 12.75 10.22 -0.13
C PRO A 61 13.08 10.11 -1.62
N GLY A 62 12.58 11.06 -2.42
CA GLY A 62 12.80 11.11 -3.87
C GLY A 62 11.78 10.32 -4.69
N TRP A 63 10.97 9.46 -4.08
CA TRP A 63 9.79 8.89 -4.72
C TRP A 63 8.64 9.90 -4.70
N HIS A 64 7.91 9.99 -5.81
CA HIS A 64 6.72 10.83 -5.91
C HIS A 64 5.46 9.97 -6.04
N VAL A 65 4.45 10.25 -5.23
CA VAL A 65 3.14 9.58 -5.33
C VAL A 65 2.21 10.44 -6.18
N ASP A 66 1.96 10.02 -7.41
CA ASP A 66 1.09 10.74 -8.35
C ASP A 66 -0.39 10.55 -8.01
N ALA A 67 -0.75 9.31 -7.72
CA ALA A 67 -2.10 8.89 -7.44
C ALA A 67 -2.08 7.73 -6.46
N SER A 68 -3.10 7.64 -5.63
CA SER A 68 -3.26 6.54 -4.70
C SER A 68 -4.72 6.18 -4.49
N GLY A 69 -4.93 4.97 -3.99
CA GLY A 69 -6.23 4.46 -3.65
C GLY A 69 -6.10 3.32 -2.64
N ALA A 70 -7.23 2.95 -2.07
CA ALA A 70 -7.32 1.90 -1.08
C ALA A 70 -8.73 1.34 -1.03
N GLY A 71 -8.87 0.16 -0.45
CA GLY A 71 -10.19 -0.36 -0.13
C GLY A 71 -10.17 -1.76 0.42
N CYS A 72 -11.36 -2.34 0.42
CA CYS A 72 -11.55 -3.73 0.79
C CYS A 72 -11.36 -4.64 -0.44
N LEU A 73 -10.77 -5.81 -0.21
CA LEU A 73 -10.59 -6.85 -1.22
C LEU A 73 -11.82 -7.76 -1.37
N ARG A 74 -12.77 -7.64 -0.43
CA ARG A 74 -14.06 -8.36 -0.35
C ARG A 74 -15.09 -7.51 0.44
N HIS A 75 -16.36 -7.93 0.46
CA HIS A 75 -17.44 -7.28 1.24
C HIS A 75 -17.98 -8.13 2.40
N ASP A 76 -17.38 -9.28 2.70
CA ASP A 76 -17.84 -10.22 3.71
C ASP A 76 -16.97 -10.20 4.98
N HIS A 77 -17.14 -11.20 5.84
CA HIS A 77 -16.44 -11.28 7.13
C HIS A 77 -14.91 -11.34 6.99
N ASP A 78 -14.41 -11.96 5.92
CA ASP A 78 -12.99 -12.07 5.58
C ASP A 78 -12.50 -10.89 4.71
N ALA A 79 -13.24 -9.78 4.67
CA ALA A 79 -12.74 -8.56 4.02
C ALA A 79 -11.42 -8.11 4.64
N ARG A 80 -10.43 -7.89 3.77
CA ARG A 80 -9.11 -7.36 4.11
C ARG A 80 -8.77 -6.13 3.28
N ALA A 81 -7.76 -5.39 3.71
CA ALA A 81 -7.38 -4.12 3.13
C ALA A 81 -6.28 -4.25 2.06
N PHE A 82 -6.30 -3.30 1.12
CA PHE A 82 -5.16 -3.01 0.29
C PHE A 82 -4.96 -1.51 0.13
N ALA A 83 -3.73 -1.13 -0.20
CA ALA A 83 -3.36 0.18 -0.70
C ALA A 83 -2.72 0.01 -2.09
N VAL A 84 -2.93 0.98 -2.96
CA VAL A 84 -2.31 1.07 -4.28
C VAL A 84 -1.82 2.50 -4.51
N ALA A 85 -0.67 2.63 -5.16
CA ALA A 85 -0.12 3.91 -5.56
C ALA A 85 0.49 3.83 -6.96
N LEU A 86 0.26 4.84 -7.78
CA LEU A 86 1.06 5.13 -8.96
C LEU A 86 2.18 6.07 -8.51
N VAL A 87 3.42 5.64 -8.70
CA VAL A 87 4.59 6.38 -8.20
C VAL A 87 5.65 6.58 -9.28
N GLU A 88 6.33 7.72 -9.22
CA GLU A 88 7.53 8.00 -9.99
C GLU A 88 8.76 7.68 -9.13
N PRO A 89 9.66 6.78 -9.58
CA PRO A 89 10.90 6.51 -8.87
C PRO A 89 11.90 7.68 -9.04
N PRO A 90 12.84 7.87 -8.10
CA PRO A 90 13.88 8.91 -8.21
C PRO A 90 14.81 8.73 -9.41
N SER A 91 14.85 7.52 -9.99
CA SER A 91 15.50 7.23 -11.25
C SER A 91 14.66 6.22 -12.02
N PRO A 92 14.48 6.39 -13.34
CA PRO A 92 13.66 5.47 -14.14
C PRO A 92 14.12 4.01 -14.00
N ILE A 93 13.16 3.10 -13.85
CA ILE A 93 13.42 1.67 -13.76
C ILE A 93 13.18 1.08 -15.14
N GLN A 94 14.24 0.99 -15.94
CA GLN A 94 14.16 0.56 -17.35
C GLN A 94 13.09 1.36 -18.11
N ASP A 95 12.16 0.68 -18.79
CA ASP A 95 11.06 1.27 -19.55
C ASP A 95 9.83 1.61 -18.67
N CYS A 96 9.97 1.57 -17.34
CA CYS A 96 8.94 1.93 -16.37
C CYS A 96 9.24 3.29 -15.71
N PRO A 97 8.84 4.41 -16.34
CA PRO A 97 8.96 5.73 -15.73
C PRO A 97 8.02 5.92 -14.54
N LYS A 98 6.97 5.08 -14.43
CA LYS A 98 6.05 5.01 -13.30
C LYS A 98 5.84 3.55 -12.90
N LEU A 99 5.65 3.33 -11.62
CA LEU A 99 5.31 2.02 -11.07
C LEU A 99 3.93 2.03 -10.42
N CYS A 100 3.17 0.97 -10.66
CA CYS A 100 1.99 0.65 -9.86
C CYS A 100 2.41 -0.22 -8.68
N VAL A 101 2.33 0.31 -7.47
CA VAL A 101 2.75 -0.40 -6.26
C VAL A 101 1.52 -0.74 -5.44
N LEU A 102 1.34 -2.03 -5.16
CA LEU A 102 0.25 -2.57 -4.35
C LEU A 102 0.79 -3.17 -3.06
N GLY A 103 0.14 -2.83 -1.96
CA GLY A 103 0.31 -3.44 -0.66
C GLY A 103 -0.99 -4.13 -0.27
N VAL A 104 -0.95 -5.45 -0.09
CA VAL A 104 -2.13 -6.29 0.06
C VAL A 104 -2.06 -7.05 1.38
N HIS A 105 -3.03 -6.83 2.27
CA HIS A 105 -3.29 -7.78 3.34
C HIS A 105 -4.30 -8.79 2.78
N ALA A 106 -3.86 -10.03 2.50
CA ALA A 106 -4.68 -10.94 1.71
C ALA A 106 -5.81 -11.56 2.55
N PRO A 107 -7.05 -11.66 2.03
CA PRO A 107 -8.06 -12.52 2.65
C PRO A 107 -7.62 -13.99 2.60
N HIS A 108 -8.13 -14.81 3.51
CA HIS A 108 -7.92 -16.27 3.51
C HIS A 108 -8.71 -16.96 2.39
N SER A 109 -9.67 -16.24 1.79
CA SER A 109 -10.46 -16.65 0.63
C SER A 109 -10.03 -15.91 -0.65
N GLN A 110 -10.64 -16.22 -1.79
CA GLN A 110 -10.35 -15.55 -3.06
C GLN A 110 -10.59 -14.02 -2.98
N ILE A 111 -9.69 -13.22 -3.55
CA ILE A 111 -9.91 -11.77 -3.74
C ILE A 111 -10.97 -11.55 -4.82
N THR A 112 -11.99 -10.74 -4.55
CA THR A 112 -13.10 -10.49 -5.49
C THR A 112 -13.26 -9.01 -5.86
N GLN A 113 -12.43 -8.13 -5.31
CA GLN A 113 -12.50 -6.67 -5.52
C GLN A 113 -11.13 -6.03 -5.59
N GLY A 114 -11.13 -4.73 -5.90
CA GLY A 114 -9.94 -3.88 -5.93
C GLY A 114 -9.39 -3.66 -7.34
N ASN A 115 -9.61 -4.59 -8.27
CA ASN A 115 -9.07 -4.50 -9.65
C ASN A 115 -9.45 -3.18 -10.34
N GLU A 116 -10.74 -2.80 -10.34
CA GLU A 116 -11.20 -1.55 -10.96
C GLU A 116 -10.51 -0.31 -10.34
N LEU A 117 -10.26 -0.33 -9.03
CA LEU A 117 -9.56 0.77 -8.37
C LEU A 117 -8.07 0.80 -8.75
N VAL A 118 -7.43 -0.36 -8.86
CA VAL A 118 -6.03 -0.47 -9.31
C VAL A 118 -5.90 0.03 -10.75
N GLU A 119 -6.78 -0.38 -11.65
CA GLU A 119 -6.78 0.12 -13.03
C GLU A 119 -7.03 1.63 -13.10
N LYS A 120 -7.93 2.16 -12.25
CA LYS A 120 -8.19 3.60 -12.16
C LYS A 120 -6.98 4.39 -11.65
N VAL A 121 -6.26 3.88 -10.66
CA VAL A 121 -5.09 4.56 -10.07
C VAL A 121 -3.87 4.46 -10.97
N CYS A 122 -3.60 3.28 -11.52
CA CYS A 122 -2.34 2.98 -12.20
C CYS A 122 -2.41 2.97 -13.72
N GLY A 123 -3.62 2.88 -14.32
CA GLY A 123 -3.79 2.78 -15.76
C GLY A 123 -2.96 1.64 -16.37
N ALA A 124 -2.18 1.97 -17.40
CA ALA A 124 -1.33 1.00 -18.10
C ALA A 124 -0.24 0.37 -17.20
N ALA A 125 0.25 1.09 -16.19
CA ALA A 125 1.32 0.61 -15.32
C ALA A 125 0.91 -0.65 -14.54
N ALA A 126 -0.39 -0.83 -14.26
CA ALA A 126 -0.95 -2.02 -13.61
C ALA A 126 -0.66 -3.33 -14.36
N LYS A 127 -0.33 -3.26 -15.66
CA LYS A 127 -0.14 -4.46 -16.52
C LYS A 127 1.32 -4.76 -16.81
N THR A 128 2.20 -3.77 -16.75
CA THR A 128 3.58 -3.89 -17.26
C THR A 128 4.65 -3.39 -16.30
N CYS A 129 4.29 -2.53 -15.35
CA CYS A 129 5.22 -1.82 -14.48
C CYS A 129 4.68 -1.84 -13.05
N SER A 130 4.58 -3.05 -12.47
CA SER A 130 3.92 -3.26 -11.19
C SER A 130 4.79 -3.97 -10.16
N ILE A 131 4.66 -3.55 -8.91
CA ILE A 131 5.18 -4.24 -7.73
C ILE A 131 3.96 -4.58 -6.86
N ALA A 132 3.84 -5.85 -6.47
CA ALA A 132 2.84 -6.27 -5.50
C ALA A 132 3.55 -6.92 -4.30
N MET A 133 3.18 -6.50 -3.10
CA MET A 133 3.68 -7.06 -1.85
C MET A 133 2.52 -7.30 -0.88
N GLY A 134 2.62 -8.35 -0.06
CA GLY A 134 1.59 -8.73 0.89
C GLY A 134 2.12 -9.73 1.93
N ASP A 135 1.23 -10.16 2.83
CA ASP A 135 1.51 -11.13 3.89
C ASP A 135 1.19 -12.59 3.52
#